data_AF-A0A2H9Q301-F1
#
_entry.id   AF-A0A2H9Q301-F1
#
_cell.length_a   1.000
_cell.length_b   1.000
_cell.length_c   1.000
_cell.angle_alpha   90.00
_cell.angle_beta   90.00
_cell.angle_gamma   90.00
#
_symmetry.space_group_name_H-M   'P 1'
#
loop_
_entity.id
_entity.type
_entity.pdbx_description
1 polymer ?
#
loop_
_entity_poly.entity_id
_entity_poly.type
_entity_poly.pdbx_seq_one_letter_code
_entity_poly.pdbx_strand_id
1 'polypeptide(L)'
;MSEENSNSSAITIRKDSLWKYSTFILLALVIIGGFVAFRDGSGTATGNVIAPTAPSQPTAPIQPSQVKVNIGDSPVLGDPDAPVTVVEFSDFQCPFCGRFYSDALASIKTQYIDTGKVKLVFKDFPLTSIHPMAQPAAEAARCVRKQGCYASNKRLAEGKLKTINL
;
A
#
# COMPACT_ATOMS: atom_id res chain seq x y z
N MET A 1 25.52 -20.95 -75.62
CA MET A 1 25.54 -22.19 -74.84
C MET A 1 24.79 -21.92 -73.54
N SER A 2 23.68 -22.64 -73.33
CA SER A 2 23.19 -23.25 -72.07
C SER A 2 23.70 -22.67 -70.74
N GLU A 3 22.84 -22.28 -69.78
CA GLU A 3 22.21 -23.18 -68.78
C GLU A 3 23.28 -24.03 -68.07
N GLU A 4 23.57 -23.89 -66.78
CA GLU A 4 22.71 -24.05 -65.58
C GLU A 4 23.32 -23.22 -64.39
N ASN A 5 22.92 -23.20 -63.10
CA ASN A 5 21.85 -23.83 -62.29
C ASN A 5 21.46 -22.86 -61.12
N SER A 6 20.61 -23.34 -60.21
CA SER A 6 20.02 -22.73 -59.02
C SER A 6 20.89 -22.81 -57.74
N ASN A 7 20.41 -22.14 -56.69
CA ASN A 7 20.74 -22.31 -55.26
C ASN A 7 22.16 -21.95 -54.75
N SER A 8 22.26 -20.81 -54.06
CA SER A 8 22.46 -20.83 -52.59
C SER A 8 22.31 -19.44 -51.97
N SER A 9 21.26 -19.22 -51.18
CA SER A 9 21.15 -18.06 -50.28
C SER A 9 22.07 -18.22 -49.06
N ALA A 10 23.38 -18.13 -49.30
CA ALA A 10 24.41 -18.28 -48.27
C ALA A 10 24.49 -17.03 -47.36
N ILE A 11 23.56 -16.91 -46.42
CA ILE A 11 23.65 -15.92 -45.33
C ILE A 11 24.76 -16.38 -44.38
N THR A 12 25.94 -15.79 -44.52
CA THR A 12 27.12 -16.06 -43.70
C THR A 12 27.01 -15.40 -42.32
N ILE A 13 26.17 -15.98 -41.45
CA ILE A 13 26.10 -15.54 -40.05
C ILE A 13 27.44 -15.84 -39.37
N ARG A 14 28.23 -14.80 -39.09
CA ARG A 14 29.48 -14.93 -38.35
C ARG A 14 29.22 -15.50 -36.95
N LYS A 15 30.11 -16.38 -36.49
CA LYS A 15 29.95 -17.14 -35.22
C LYS A 15 29.87 -16.24 -33.97
N ASP A 16 30.47 -15.04 -34.01
CA ASP A 16 30.34 -14.02 -32.97
C ASP A 16 28.95 -13.33 -32.97
N SER A 17 28.26 -13.33 -34.11
CA SER A 17 26.90 -12.83 -34.25
C SER A 17 25.87 -13.85 -33.74
N LEU A 18 26.12 -15.16 -33.87
CA LEU A 18 25.23 -16.21 -33.35
C LEU A 18 24.99 -16.09 -31.84
N TRP A 19 26.02 -15.77 -31.04
CA TRP A 19 25.85 -15.57 -29.60
C TRP A 19 25.00 -14.33 -29.29
N LYS A 20 25.21 -13.24 -30.03
CA LYS A 20 24.40 -12.00 -29.91
C LYS A 20 22.94 -12.26 -30.27
N TYR A 21 22.67 -12.92 -31.40
CA TYR A 21 21.29 -13.26 -31.77
C TYR A 21 20.64 -14.26 -30.80
N SER A 22 21.40 -15.22 -30.26
CA SER A 22 20.91 -16.14 -29.24
C SER A 22 20.48 -15.39 -27.96
N THR A 23 21.29 -14.44 -27.46
CA THR A 23 20.90 -13.64 -26.30
C THR A 23 19.73 -12.70 -26.58
N PHE A 24 19.63 -12.11 -27.78
CA PHE A 24 18.45 -11.32 -28.18
C PHE A 24 17.18 -12.17 -28.32
N ILE A 25 17.26 -13.38 -28.87
CA ILE A 25 16.11 -14.31 -28.99
C ILE A 25 15.66 -14.78 -27.60
N LEU A 26 16.59 -15.14 -26.72
CA LEU A 26 16.27 -15.52 -25.34
C LEU A 26 15.64 -14.35 -24.57
N LEU A 27 16.16 -13.13 -24.71
CA LEU A 27 15.57 -11.94 -24.11
C LEU A 27 14.15 -11.69 -24.63
N ALA A 28 13.93 -11.81 -25.94
CA ALA A 28 12.61 -11.65 -26.56
C ALA A 28 11.62 -12.71 -26.06
N LEU A 29 12.02 -13.98 -25.95
CA LEU A 29 11.19 -15.05 -25.40
C LEU A 29 10.86 -14.83 -23.91
N VAL A 30 11.80 -14.31 -23.11
CA VAL A 30 11.55 -13.94 -21.70
C VAL A 30 10.57 -12.77 -21.59
N ILE A 31 10.69 -11.74 -22.43
CA ILE A 31 9.77 -10.58 -22.44
C ILE A 31 8.37 -11.00 -22.90
N ILE A 32 8.28 -11.77 -23.99
CA ILE A 32 6.99 -12.26 -24.52
C ILE A 32 6.33 -13.24 -23.56
N GLY A 33 7.08 -14.21 -23.02
CA GLY A 33 6.59 -15.16 -22.02
C GLY A 33 6.13 -14.48 -20.73
N GLY A 34 6.89 -13.49 -20.24
CA GLY A 34 6.50 -12.65 -19.11
C GLY A 34 5.22 -11.86 -19.36
N PHE A 35 5.03 -11.32 -20.57
CA PHE A 35 3.84 -10.58 -20.95
C PHE A 35 2.59 -11.48 -21.09
N VAL A 36 2.74 -12.71 -21.62
CA VAL A 36 1.64 -13.69 -21.66
C VAL A 36 1.26 -14.12 -20.24
N ALA A 37 2.23 -14.43 -19.39
CA ALA A 37 1.99 -14.77 -17.97
C ALA A 37 1.33 -13.61 -17.19
N PHE A 38 1.63 -12.35 -17.52
CA PHE A 38 0.97 -11.18 -16.92
C PHE A 38 -0.45 -10.95 -17.44
N ARG A 39 -0.80 -11.40 -18.65
CA ARG A 39 -2.16 -11.24 -19.21
C ARG A 39 -3.14 -12.29 -18.69
N ASP A 40 -2.71 -13.52 -18.46
CA ASP A 40 -3.57 -14.55 -17.82
C ASP A 40 -3.66 -14.38 -16.29
N GLY A 41 -2.94 -13.40 -15.71
CA GLY A 41 -3.09 -13.00 -14.31
C GLY A 41 -4.41 -12.31 -13.97
N SER A 42 -5.25 -11.97 -14.95
CA SER A 42 -6.63 -11.50 -14.71
C SER A 42 -7.53 -12.68 -14.34
N GLY A 43 -7.52 -13.03 -13.05
CA GLY A 43 -8.26 -14.17 -12.52
C GLY A 43 -9.73 -14.21 -12.95
N THR A 44 -10.15 -15.34 -13.50
CA THR A 44 -11.53 -15.62 -13.88
C THR A 44 -12.40 -15.65 -12.64
N ALA A 45 -13.07 -14.53 -12.35
CA ALA A 45 -14.01 -14.40 -11.23
C ALA A 45 -15.34 -15.13 -11.53
N THR A 46 -15.28 -16.45 -11.69
CA THR A 46 -16.45 -17.31 -11.85
C THR A 46 -17.10 -17.52 -10.47
N GLY A 47 -17.72 -16.45 -9.96
CA GLY A 47 -18.28 -16.42 -8.61
C GLY A 47 -19.42 -15.41 -8.53
N ASN A 48 -20.61 -15.81 -8.98
CA ASN A 48 -21.81 -14.99 -8.88
C ASN A 48 -22.36 -15.03 -7.44
N VAL A 49 -21.62 -14.42 -6.50
CA VAL A 49 -22.06 -14.22 -5.12
C VAL A 49 -23.18 -13.17 -5.10
N ILE A 50 -24.42 -13.66 -5.09
CA ILE A 50 -25.58 -12.87 -4.70
C ILE A 50 -25.38 -12.51 -3.22
N ALA A 51 -24.85 -11.32 -2.97
CA ALA A 51 -24.81 -10.78 -1.62
C ALA A 51 -26.25 -10.68 -1.09
N PRO A 52 -26.53 -11.07 0.17
CA PRO A 52 -27.85 -10.89 0.75
C PRO A 52 -28.17 -9.39 0.79
N THR A 53 -29.20 -8.99 0.06
CA THR A 53 -29.69 -7.60 0.03
C THR A 53 -30.08 -7.21 1.45
N ALA A 54 -29.25 -6.37 2.10
CA ALA A 54 -29.62 -5.76 3.36
C ALA A 54 -30.93 -4.97 3.16
N PRO A 55 -31.89 -5.04 4.09
CA PRO A 55 -33.14 -4.31 3.96
C PRO A 55 -32.84 -2.82 3.79
N SER A 56 -33.41 -2.21 2.76
CA SER A 56 -33.19 -0.80 2.43
C SER A 56 -33.73 0.09 3.55
N GLN A 57 -32.85 0.50 4.45
CA GLN A 57 -33.16 1.46 5.49
C GLN A 57 -33.60 2.78 4.83
N PRO A 58 -34.69 3.42 5.28
CA PRO A 58 -35.16 4.67 4.69
C PRO A 58 -34.05 5.73 4.70
N THR A 59 -33.74 6.28 3.52
CA THR A 59 -32.75 7.35 3.37
C THR A 59 -33.22 8.59 4.12
N ALA A 60 -32.73 8.76 5.35
CA ALA A 60 -32.91 10.01 6.08
C ALA A 60 -32.31 11.17 5.24
N PRO A 61 -32.93 12.37 5.23
CA PRO A 61 -32.37 13.50 4.52
C PRO A 61 -30.94 13.78 4.97
N ILE A 62 -30.01 13.92 4.03
CA ILE A 62 -28.60 14.22 4.30
C ILE A 62 -28.49 15.69 4.76
N GLN A 63 -28.88 15.93 6.01
CA GLN A 63 -28.53 17.14 6.73
C GLN A 63 -27.01 17.14 6.93
N PRO A 64 -26.29 18.26 6.69
CA PRO A 64 -24.88 18.38 7.03
C PRO A 64 -24.74 18.47 8.56
N SER A 65 -24.79 17.32 9.23
CA SER A 65 -24.60 17.21 10.67
C SER A 65 -23.16 17.55 11.01
N GLN A 66 -22.95 18.70 11.66
CA GLN A 66 -21.64 19.07 12.19
C GLN A 66 -21.27 18.15 13.35
N VAL A 67 -20.53 17.07 13.05
CA VAL A 67 -20.02 16.14 14.06
C VAL A 67 -18.84 16.78 14.79
N LYS A 68 -19.04 17.12 16.06
CA LYS A 68 -17.96 17.56 16.95
C LYS A 68 -17.18 16.35 17.45
N VAL A 69 -15.91 16.23 17.05
CA VAL A 69 -15.01 15.16 17.49
C VAL A 69 -14.08 15.67 18.60
N ASN A 70 -14.06 15.00 19.75
CA ASN A 70 -13.12 15.32 20.82
C ASN A 70 -11.75 14.67 20.53
N ILE A 71 -10.76 15.49 20.20
CA ILE A 71 -9.39 15.03 19.94
C ILE A 71 -8.61 14.80 21.24
N GLY A 72 -8.84 15.59 22.30
CA GLY A 72 -8.27 15.35 23.64
C GLY A 72 -6.74 15.29 23.61
N ASP A 73 -6.17 14.23 24.21
CA ASP A 73 -4.73 13.95 24.20
C ASP A 73 -4.27 13.09 23.00
N SER A 74 -5.07 12.94 21.94
CA SER A 74 -4.76 12.09 20.78
C SER A 74 -3.38 12.43 20.16
N PRO A 75 -2.66 11.44 19.60
CA PRO A 75 -1.48 11.70 18.79
C PRO A 75 -1.81 12.62 17.62
N VAL A 76 -0.95 13.61 17.36
CA VAL A 76 -1.04 14.51 16.21
C VAL A 76 0.25 14.41 15.41
N LEU A 77 0.13 14.31 14.08
CA LEU A 77 1.21 14.36 13.12
C LEU A 77 1.02 15.57 12.20
N GLY A 78 2.05 16.41 12.10
CA GLY A 78 2.03 17.66 11.35
C GLY A 78 2.01 18.90 12.25
N ASP A 79 1.78 20.05 11.63
CA ASP A 79 1.67 21.34 12.31
C ASP A 79 0.39 21.40 13.18
N PRO A 80 0.48 21.63 14.50
CA PRO A 80 -0.69 21.80 15.37
C PRO A 80 -1.67 22.89 14.91
N ASP A 81 -1.21 23.90 14.16
CA ASP A 81 -2.01 25.02 13.68
C ASP A 81 -2.46 24.87 12.21
N ALA A 82 -2.22 23.70 11.59
CA ALA A 82 -2.66 23.41 10.23
C ALA A 82 -4.17 23.64 10.03
N PRO A 83 -4.58 24.30 8.92
CA PRO A 83 -5.97 24.74 8.72
C PRO A 83 -6.95 23.59 8.48
N VAL A 84 -6.47 22.42 8.05
CA VAL A 84 -7.28 21.21 7.86
C VAL A 84 -6.87 20.14 8.88
N THR A 85 -7.87 19.59 9.56
CA THR A 85 -7.68 18.47 10.49
C THR A 85 -8.32 17.21 9.92
N VAL A 86 -7.51 16.15 9.73
CA VAL A 86 -8.02 14.81 9.43
C VAL A 86 -7.98 14.00 10.72
N VAL A 87 -9.11 13.44 11.15
CA VAL A 87 -9.16 12.50 12.29
C VAL A 87 -9.31 11.09 11.72
N GLU A 88 -8.28 10.27 11.90
CA GLU A 88 -8.31 8.86 11.51
C GLU A 88 -8.73 8.00 12.69
N PHE A 89 -9.75 7.17 12.48
CA PHE A 89 -10.14 6.11 13.40
C PHE A 89 -9.53 4.80 12.90
N SER A 90 -8.63 4.21 13.68
CA SER A 90 -7.78 3.12 13.20
C SER A 90 -7.68 1.96 14.19
N ASP A 91 -7.44 0.76 13.66
CA ASP A 91 -7.30 -0.49 14.39
C ASP A 91 -5.95 -1.14 14.06
N PHE A 92 -5.16 -1.42 15.09
CA PHE A 92 -3.81 -2.00 14.99
C PHE A 92 -3.77 -3.41 14.38
N GLN A 93 -4.88 -4.14 14.33
CA GLN A 93 -4.98 -5.43 13.64
C GLN A 93 -5.56 -5.33 12.22
N CYS A 94 -6.16 -4.20 11.84
CA CYS A 94 -6.79 -4.06 10.54
C CYS A 94 -5.74 -4.00 9.42
N PRO A 95 -5.75 -4.92 8.43
CA PRO A 95 -4.74 -4.94 7.37
C PRO A 95 -4.85 -3.71 6.44
N PHE A 96 -6.04 -3.11 6.33
CA PHE A 96 -6.24 -1.87 5.55
C PHE A 96 -5.69 -0.64 6.28
N CYS A 97 -5.83 -0.57 7.61
CA CYS A 97 -5.16 0.43 8.44
C CYS A 97 -3.65 0.29 8.31
N GLY A 98 -3.11 -0.93 8.45
CA GLY A 98 -1.68 -1.21 8.23
C GLY A 98 -1.18 -0.74 6.87
N ARG A 99 -1.93 -1.03 5.79
CA ARG A 99 -1.61 -0.57 4.43
C ARG A 99 -1.66 0.96 4.25
N PHE A 100 -2.58 1.64 4.92
CA PHE A 100 -2.60 3.11 4.92
C PHE A 100 -1.27 3.66 5.48
N TYR A 101 -0.77 3.09 6.59
CA TYR A 101 0.50 3.51 7.20
C TYR A 101 1.74 3.14 6.38
N SER A 102 1.75 1.99 5.69
CA SER A 102 2.90 1.58 4.88
C SER A 102 2.97 2.30 3.52
N ASP A 103 1.82 2.57 2.89
CA ASP A 103 1.76 2.98 1.48
C ASP A 103 1.23 4.42 1.33
N ALA A 104 -0.03 4.65 1.72
CA ALA A 104 -0.76 5.88 1.39
C ALA A 104 -0.30 7.09 2.21
N LEU A 105 0.08 6.88 3.48
CA LEU A 105 0.49 7.96 4.37
C LEU A 105 1.75 8.68 3.88
N ALA A 106 2.64 8.01 3.14
CA ALA A 106 3.87 8.63 2.64
C ALA A 106 3.60 9.79 1.66
N SER A 107 2.65 9.61 0.72
CA SER A 107 2.28 10.66 -0.24
C SER A 107 1.45 11.76 0.42
N ILE A 108 0.52 11.41 1.31
CA ILE A 108 -0.28 12.37 2.09
C ILE A 108 0.64 13.24 2.97
N LYS A 109 1.60 12.61 3.65
CA LYS A 109 2.54 13.28 4.53
C LYS A 109 3.38 14.30 3.77
N THR A 110 4.03 13.88 2.68
CA THR A 110 4.90 14.76 1.88
C THR A 110 4.16 15.90 1.20
N GLN A 111 2.93 15.68 0.71
CA GLN A 111 2.18 16.69 -0.05
C GLN A 111 1.41 17.68 0.84
N TYR A 112 0.93 17.24 2.00
CA TYR A 112 -0.03 18.01 2.83
C TYR A 112 0.39 18.21 4.29
N ILE A 113 0.99 17.20 4.93
CA ILE A 113 1.34 17.28 6.36
C ILE A 113 2.63 18.06 6.57
N ASP A 114 3.68 17.71 5.82
CA ASP A 114 4.98 18.37 5.88
C ASP A 114 4.96 19.79 5.27
N THR A 115 3.91 20.12 4.52
CA THR A 115 3.66 21.47 3.99
C THR A 115 2.75 22.33 4.90
N GLY A 116 2.41 21.84 6.10
CA GLY A 116 1.58 22.56 7.08
C GLY A 116 0.11 22.73 6.69
N LYS A 117 -0.36 22.11 5.60
CA LYS A 117 -1.75 22.23 5.12
C LYS A 117 -2.72 21.37 5.92
N VAL A 118 -2.26 20.21 6.37
CA VAL A 118 -3.06 19.20 7.07
C VAL A 118 -2.34 18.73 8.34
N LYS A 119 -3.08 18.57 9.43
CA LYS A 119 -2.67 17.73 10.56
C LYS A 119 -3.50 16.46 10.63
N LEU A 120 -2.84 15.34 10.88
CA LEU A 120 -3.46 14.03 11.07
C LEU A 120 -3.55 13.74 12.56
N VAL A 121 -4.75 13.46 13.06
CA VAL A 121 -5.04 13.10 14.44
C VAL A 121 -5.42 11.63 14.49
N PHE A 122 -4.72 10.85 15.30
CA PHE A 122 -5.00 9.42 15.46
C PHE A 122 -6.04 9.17 16.57
N LYS A 123 -6.99 8.27 16.31
CA LYS A 123 -7.96 7.79 17.29
C LYS A 123 -8.05 6.28 17.26
N ASP A 124 -7.84 5.65 18.42
CA ASP A 124 -8.00 4.21 18.57
C ASP A 124 -9.46 3.81 18.31
N PHE A 125 -9.70 2.89 17.38
CA PHE A 125 -11.02 2.34 17.06
C PHE A 125 -10.97 0.80 16.93
N PRO A 126 -10.74 0.07 18.03
CA PRO A 126 -10.55 -1.37 17.99
C PRO A 126 -11.86 -2.12 17.67
N LEU A 127 -11.86 -2.90 16.59
CA LEU A 127 -13.00 -3.69 16.12
C LEU A 127 -13.05 -5.05 16.83
N THR A 128 -13.30 -5.03 18.14
CA THR A 128 -13.20 -6.20 19.02
C THR A 128 -14.07 -7.40 18.64
N SER A 129 -15.07 -7.22 17.77
CA SER A 129 -15.91 -8.30 17.22
C SER A 129 -15.19 -9.18 16.18
N ILE A 130 -14.18 -8.63 15.49
CA ILE A 130 -13.43 -9.32 14.41
C ILE A 130 -11.91 -9.34 14.66
N HIS A 131 -11.40 -8.47 15.54
CA HIS A 131 -9.99 -8.33 15.87
C HIS A 131 -9.78 -8.48 17.39
N PRO A 132 -9.54 -9.71 17.91
CA PRO A 132 -9.48 -9.97 19.35
C PRO A 132 -8.37 -9.23 20.11
N MET A 133 -7.26 -8.91 19.46
CA MET A 133 -6.10 -8.19 20.04
C MET A 133 -6.12 -6.68 19.75
N ALA A 134 -7.13 -6.14 19.05
CA ALA A 134 -7.19 -4.71 18.72
C ALA A 134 -7.20 -3.81 19.96
N GLN A 135 -8.01 -4.16 20.96
CA GLN A 135 -8.09 -3.41 22.22
C GLN A 135 -6.78 -3.50 23.03
N PRO A 136 -6.21 -4.69 23.30
CA PRO A 136 -4.87 -4.82 23.89
C PRO A 136 -3.78 -4.04 23.13
N ALA A 137 -3.80 -4.05 21.80
CA ALA A 137 -2.83 -3.32 20.98
C ALA A 137 -2.96 -1.79 21.13
N ALA A 138 -4.19 -1.26 21.16
CA ALA A 138 -4.44 0.16 21.42
C ALA A 138 -4.02 0.58 22.84
N GLU A 139 -4.23 -0.27 23.84
CA GLU A 139 -3.73 -0.05 25.21
C GLU A 139 -2.20 -0.05 25.27
N ALA A 140 -1.55 -1.01 24.60
CA ALA A 140 -0.10 -1.07 24.50
C ALA A 140 0.48 0.18 23.79
N ALA A 141 -0.10 0.59 22.65
CA ALA A 141 0.30 1.79 21.93
C ALA A 141 0.19 3.06 22.79
N ARG A 142 -0.91 3.20 23.56
CA ARG A 142 -1.08 4.29 24.54
C ARG A 142 -0.05 4.23 25.67
N CYS A 143 0.33 3.05 26.15
CA CYS A 143 1.40 2.89 27.14
C CYS A 143 2.77 3.30 26.58
N VAL A 144 3.13 2.86 25.37
CA VAL A 144 4.37 3.23 24.67
C VAL A 144 4.42 4.75 24.42
N ARG A 145 3.28 5.37 24.09
CA ARG A 145 3.16 6.82 23.94
C ARG A 145 3.40 7.58 25.25
N LYS A 146 2.77 7.15 26.35
CA LYS A 146 2.96 7.74 27.68
C LYS A 146 4.40 7.63 28.19
N GLN A 147 5.15 6.60 27.80
CA GLN A 147 6.58 6.44 28.10
C GLN A 147 7.51 7.28 27.19
N GLY A 148 6.96 8.14 26.34
CA GLY A 148 7.71 9.05 25.47
C GLY A 148 8.41 8.36 24.30
N CYS A 149 7.93 7.19 23.85
CA CYS A 149 8.53 6.46 22.72
C CYS A 149 7.89 6.80 21.36
N TYR A 150 6.70 7.42 21.33
CA TYR A 150 6.04 7.86 20.09
C TYR A 150 6.49 9.24 19.58
N ALA A 151 7.09 10.07 20.44
CA ALA A 151 7.54 11.43 20.09
C ALA A 151 9.04 11.50 19.74
N SER A 152 9.67 10.34 19.48
CA SER A 152 11.13 10.21 19.52
C SER A 152 11.75 9.75 18.20
N ASN A 153 11.69 10.63 17.19
CA ASN A 153 12.74 10.72 16.15
C ASN A 153 14.15 10.75 16.77
N LYS A 154 14.26 11.20 18.02
CA LYS A 154 15.48 11.15 18.83
C LYS A 154 15.90 9.74 19.28
N ARG A 155 14.98 8.85 19.69
CA ARG A 155 15.32 7.49 20.18
C ARG A 155 15.60 6.49 19.07
N LEU A 156 15.00 6.70 17.89
CA LEU A 156 15.35 5.96 16.68
C LEU A 156 16.76 6.35 16.20
N ALA A 157 17.15 7.63 16.29
CA ALA A 157 18.51 8.09 16.00
C ALA A 157 19.55 7.64 17.04
N GLU A 158 19.16 7.47 18.31
CA GLU A 158 20.05 7.03 19.40
C GLU A 158 20.28 5.50 19.45
N GLY A 159 19.77 4.73 18.46
CA GLY A 159 20.06 3.30 18.30
C GLY A 159 19.64 2.39 19.47
N LYS A 160 18.75 2.86 20.35
CA LYS A 160 18.54 2.29 21.70
C LYS A 160 17.34 1.35 21.83
N LEU A 161 16.64 1.06 20.73
CA LEU A 161 15.66 -0.04 20.68
C LEU A 161 16.39 -1.37 20.46
N LYS A 162 16.93 -1.90 21.56
CA LYS A 162 17.39 -3.29 21.62
C LYS A 162 16.17 -4.18 21.36
N THR A 163 16.26 -5.00 20.31
CA THR A 163 15.23 -5.92 19.80
C THR A 163 14.24 -6.41 20.85
N ILE A 164 13.01 -5.89 20.77
CA ILE A 164 11.84 -6.62 21.27
C ILE A 164 11.53 -7.64 20.17
N ASN A 165 12.08 -8.84 20.32
CA ASN A 165 11.55 -9.99 19.59
C ASN A 165 10.13 -10.24 20.10
N LEU A 166 9.21 -10.47 19.16
CA LEU A 166 7.89 -11.03 19.43
C LEU A 166 8.01 -12.50 19.85
#